data_AF-M7UEA1-F1
#
_entry.id   AF-M7UEA1-F1
#
_cell.length_a   1.000
_cell.length_b   1.000
_cell.length_c   1.000
_cell.angle_alpha   90.00
_cell.angle_beta   90.00
_cell.angle_gamma   90.00
#
_symmetry.space_group_name_H-M   'P 1'
#
loop_
_entity.id
_entity.type
_entity.pdbx_description
1 polymer ?
#
loop_
_entity_poly.entity_id
_entity_poly.type
_entity_poly.pdbx_seq_one_letter_code
_entity_poly.pdbx_strand_id
1 'polypeptide(L)'
;MSFVPPSVIESRKEVKEYYALEDKLHRKCKIKPAEPYVCGICGNKKKTQVELVKHFKIHEKERRKKLNGAAQLKGRKRARFVARELSKEKNAKYHEAAVGITRPDDRYKLDTELRRAGVVVNLVNSSSQAADKAIIAYANAMRHRKETLYDWLVLISDDTDFGDLVKRLSRKGVRTIVVGSKPSRNLVRATCAWVPWNLVETGCIDKNAIKESFTDKVLTEKKEEKIKQIKEIYGVGDEDGIL
;
A
#
# COMPACT_ATOMS: atom_id res chain seq x y z
N MET A 1 18.51 5.57 -17.93
CA MET A 1 17.49 5.45 -19.00
C MET A 1 16.46 4.44 -18.54
N SER A 2 15.19 4.83 -18.38
CA SER A 2 14.13 3.93 -17.92
C SER A 2 13.74 2.97 -19.05
N PHE A 3 14.01 1.69 -18.87
CA PHE A 3 13.64 0.61 -19.80
C PHE A 3 12.13 0.36 -19.70
N VAL A 4 11.34 1.28 -20.25
CA VAL A 4 9.91 1.10 -20.43
C VAL A 4 9.71 0.74 -21.90
N PRO A 5 9.17 -0.45 -22.21
CA PRO A 5 8.96 -0.87 -23.59
C PRO A 5 8.18 0.17 -24.40
N PRO A 6 8.51 0.42 -25.68
CA PRO A 6 7.83 1.42 -26.53
C PRO A 6 6.31 1.24 -26.58
N SER A 7 5.83 -0.01 -26.61
CA SER A 7 4.40 -0.35 -26.54
C SER A 7 3.72 0.21 -25.28
N VAL A 8 4.42 0.20 -24.14
CA VAL A 8 3.92 0.76 -22.88
C VAL A 8 3.89 2.29 -22.90
N ILE A 9 4.81 2.94 -23.62
CA ILE A 9 4.83 4.40 -23.79
C ILE A 9 3.67 4.86 -24.68
N GLU A 10 3.40 4.11 -25.74
CA GLU A 10 2.33 4.39 -26.71
C GLU A 10 0.95 4.16 -26.08
N SER A 11 0.75 3.04 -25.39
CA SER A 11 -0.47 2.82 -24.60
C SER A 11 -0.67 3.87 -23.51
N ARG A 12 0.40 4.43 -22.91
CA ARG A 12 0.28 5.56 -21.95
C ARG A 12 -0.22 6.85 -22.62
N LYS A 13 0.07 7.08 -23.89
CA LYS A 13 -0.47 8.23 -24.65
C LYS A 13 -1.94 8.00 -24.99
N GLU A 14 -2.29 6.82 -25.49
CA GLU A 14 -3.67 6.42 -25.78
C GLU A 14 -4.56 6.48 -24.53
N VAL A 15 -4.04 6.10 -23.37
CA VAL A 15 -4.75 6.17 -22.07
C VAL A 15 -4.97 7.62 -21.63
N LYS A 16 -3.98 8.49 -21.79
CA LYS A 16 -4.16 9.93 -21.51
C LYS A 16 -5.19 10.55 -22.43
N GLU A 17 -5.20 10.15 -23.70
CA GLU A 17 -6.18 10.60 -24.67
C GLU A 17 -7.58 10.04 -24.37
N TYR A 18 -7.68 8.76 -24.00
CA TYR A 18 -8.91 8.12 -23.56
C TYR A 18 -9.50 8.82 -22.33
N TYR A 19 -8.73 9.05 -21.27
CA TYR A 19 -9.22 9.77 -20.09
C TYR A 19 -9.55 11.23 -20.39
N ALA A 20 -8.81 11.90 -21.27
CA ALA A 20 -9.15 13.25 -21.72
C ALA A 20 -10.44 13.26 -22.56
N LEU A 21 -10.70 12.22 -23.34
CA LEU A 21 -11.95 12.02 -24.10
C LEU A 21 -13.10 11.65 -23.16
N GLU A 22 -12.87 10.82 -22.16
CA GLU A 22 -13.84 10.43 -21.14
C GLU A 22 -14.23 11.66 -20.30
N ASP A 23 -13.26 12.47 -19.85
CA ASP A 23 -13.54 13.74 -19.16
C ASP A 23 -14.32 14.71 -20.07
N LYS A 24 -13.99 14.77 -21.37
CA LYS A 24 -14.77 15.53 -22.36
C LYS A 24 -16.18 14.97 -22.56
N LEU A 25 -16.39 13.66 -22.51
CA LEU A 25 -17.68 12.98 -22.67
C LEU A 25 -18.55 13.09 -21.42
N HIS A 26 -17.96 12.95 -20.23
CA HIS A 26 -18.58 13.20 -18.93
C HIS A 26 -18.98 14.68 -18.79
N ARG A 27 -18.15 15.61 -19.29
CA ARG A 27 -18.51 17.05 -19.37
C ARG A 27 -19.63 17.35 -20.39
N LYS A 28 -19.80 16.51 -21.42
CA LYS A 28 -20.80 16.68 -22.48
C LYS A 28 -22.13 15.92 -22.24
N CYS A 29 -22.31 15.31 -21.07
CA CYS A 29 -23.61 14.79 -20.58
C CYS A 29 -24.32 13.74 -21.48
N LYS A 30 -23.67 12.63 -21.85
CA LYS A 30 -24.33 11.54 -22.61
C LYS A 30 -24.36 10.14 -21.96
N ILE A 31 -23.85 9.97 -20.75
CA ILE A 31 -24.03 8.71 -19.98
C ILE A 31 -24.85 9.05 -18.74
N LYS A 32 -26.17 8.85 -18.82
CA LYS A 32 -27.05 8.88 -17.64
C LYS A 32 -27.08 7.45 -17.08
N PRO A 33 -26.61 7.21 -15.85
CA PRO A 33 -26.82 5.90 -15.22
C PRO A 33 -28.32 5.63 -15.06
N ALA A 34 -28.72 4.36 -15.11
CA ALA A 34 -30.11 3.96 -14.89
C ALA A 34 -30.61 4.35 -13.48
N GLU A 35 -29.70 4.41 -12.51
CA GLU A 35 -29.96 4.85 -11.14
C GLU A 35 -29.16 6.11 -10.80
N PRO A 36 -29.74 7.06 -10.03
CA PRO A 36 -29.03 8.27 -9.65
C PRO A 36 -27.95 7.98 -8.60
N TYR A 37 -26.81 8.65 -8.72
CA TYR A 37 -25.72 8.59 -7.74
C TYR A 37 -26.16 9.12 -6.38
N VAL A 38 -25.92 8.40 -5.29
CA VAL A 38 -26.37 8.80 -3.94
C VAL A 38 -25.18 9.16 -3.05
N CYS A 39 -25.25 10.29 -2.36
CA CYS A 39 -24.22 10.66 -1.39
C CYS A 39 -24.30 9.78 -0.13
N GLY A 40 -23.25 9.02 0.18
CA GLY A 40 -23.19 8.17 1.38
C GLY A 40 -23.24 8.92 2.73
N ILE A 41 -23.07 10.26 2.74
CA ILE A 41 -23.16 11.06 3.97
C ILE A 41 -24.60 11.50 4.24
N CYS A 42 -25.24 12.16 3.27
CA CYS A 42 -26.53 12.83 3.44
C CYS A 42 -27.68 12.26 2.58
N GLY A 43 -27.42 11.24 1.75
CA GLY A 43 -28.43 10.60 0.91
C GLY A 43 -28.87 11.42 -0.31
N ASN A 44 -28.23 12.57 -0.59
CA ASN A 44 -28.61 13.42 -1.71
C ASN A 44 -28.31 12.72 -3.04
N LYS A 45 -29.34 12.63 -3.91
CA LYS A 45 -29.28 11.98 -5.22
C LYS A 45 -28.81 12.98 -6.29
N LYS A 46 -27.83 12.60 -7.09
CA LYS A 46 -27.25 13.37 -8.20
C LYS A 46 -27.41 12.63 -9.51
N LYS A 47 -27.59 13.38 -10.59
CA LYS A 47 -27.85 12.80 -11.92
C LYS A 47 -26.56 12.35 -12.60
N THR A 48 -25.42 12.90 -12.18
CA THR A 48 -24.09 12.59 -12.73
C THR A 48 -23.05 12.45 -11.62
N GLN A 49 -21.98 11.71 -11.89
CA GLN A 49 -20.87 11.55 -10.95
C GLN A 49 -20.16 12.89 -10.71
N VAL A 50 -20.05 13.74 -11.74
CA VAL A 50 -19.48 15.10 -11.61
C VAL A 50 -20.28 15.95 -10.61
N GLU A 51 -21.61 15.84 -10.62
CA GLU A 51 -22.47 16.50 -9.63
C GLU A 51 -22.30 15.91 -8.22
N LEU A 52 -22.10 14.60 -8.10
CA LEU A 52 -21.81 13.95 -6.81
C LEU A 52 -20.46 14.41 -6.23
N VAL A 53 -19.41 14.42 -7.05
CA VAL A 53 -18.08 14.91 -6.66
C VAL A 53 -18.15 16.38 -6.24
N LYS A 54 -18.84 17.24 -7.01
CA LYS A 54 -19.06 18.65 -6.64
C LYS A 54 -19.81 18.78 -5.32
N HIS A 55 -20.84 17.96 -5.12
CA HIS A 55 -21.59 17.95 -3.87
C HIS A 55 -20.72 17.52 -2.68
N PHE A 56 -19.85 16.53 -2.86
CA PHE A 56 -19.00 16.03 -1.78
C PHE A 56 -18.01 17.05 -1.24
N LYS A 57 -17.60 18.03 -2.05
CA LYS A 57 -16.76 19.15 -1.58
C LYS A 57 -17.37 19.92 -0.42
N ILE A 58 -18.71 19.91 -0.27
CA ILE A 58 -19.40 20.49 0.89
C ILE A 58 -19.02 19.71 2.15
N HIS A 59 -19.12 18.38 2.10
CA HIS A 59 -18.76 17.49 3.21
C HIS A 59 -17.28 17.53 3.54
N GLU A 60 -16.41 17.65 2.53
CA GLU A 60 -14.97 17.84 2.73
C GLU A 60 -14.67 19.15 3.49
N LYS A 61 -15.37 20.24 3.13
CA LYS A 61 -15.24 21.53 3.82
C LYS A 61 -15.73 21.46 5.26
N GLU A 62 -16.87 20.81 5.51
CA GLU A 62 -17.39 20.59 6.86
C GLU A 62 -16.45 19.72 7.70
N ARG A 63 -15.94 18.64 7.12
CA ARG A 63 -14.97 17.74 7.75
C ARG A 63 -13.71 18.48 8.15
N ARG A 64 -13.15 19.29 7.25
CA ARG A 64 -11.96 20.10 7.50
C ARG A 64 -12.20 21.11 8.63
N LYS A 65 -13.37 21.76 8.70
CA LYS A 65 -13.73 22.64 9.82
C LYS A 65 -13.72 21.89 11.15
N LYS A 66 -14.27 20.66 11.21
CA LYS A 66 -14.28 19.83 12.43
C LYS A 66 -12.87 19.42 12.84
N LEU A 67 -12.02 19.02 11.89
CA LEU A 67 -10.62 18.67 12.17
C LEU A 67 -9.83 19.87 12.71
N ASN A 68 -9.98 21.04 12.10
CA ASN A 68 -9.33 22.27 12.55
C ASN A 68 -9.81 22.67 13.96
N GLY A 69 -11.12 22.57 14.23
CA GLY A 69 -11.67 22.82 15.57
C GLY A 69 -11.11 21.85 16.62
N ALA A 70 -10.98 20.57 16.29
CA ALA A 70 -10.37 19.58 17.18
C ALA A 70 -8.88 19.84 17.44
N ALA A 71 -8.15 20.37 16.45
CA ALA A 71 -6.74 20.73 16.57
C ALA A 71 -6.52 21.94 17.49
N GLN A 72 -7.44 22.90 17.50
CA GLN A 72 -7.37 24.09 18.37
C GLN A 72 -7.70 23.80 19.83
N LEU A 73 -8.52 22.78 20.10
CA LEU A 73 -8.90 22.37 21.45
C LEU A 73 -7.83 21.50 22.11
N LYS A 74 -7.66 21.61 23.43
CA LYS A 74 -6.75 20.79 24.22
C LYS A 74 -7.46 20.07 25.38
N GLY A 75 -6.86 18.98 25.86
CA GLY A 75 -7.31 18.23 27.04
C GLY A 75 -8.74 17.69 26.94
N ARG A 76 -9.47 17.74 28.06
CA ARG A 76 -10.84 17.18 28.19
C ARG A 76 -11.85 17.79 27.20
N LYS A 77 -11.67 19.06 26.82
CA LYS A 77 -12.51 19.74 25.81
C LYS A 77 -12.32 19.12 24.42
N ARG A 78 -11.08 18.79 24.03
CA ARG A 78 -10.79 18.07 22.78
C ARG A 78 -11.38 16.68 22.79
N ALA A 79 -11.20 15.91 23.87
CA ALA A 79 -11.73 14.55 23.97
C ALA A 79 -13.26 14.52 23.78
N ARG A 80 -14.01 15.42 24.44
CA ARG A 80 -15.46 15.56 24.26
C ARG A 80 -15.84 15.96 22.84
N PHE A 81 -15.11 16.90 22.23
CA PHE A 81 -15.37 17.35 20.86
C PHE A 81 -15.14 16.22 19.85
N VAL A 82 -14.03 15.50 19.95
CA VAL A 82 -13.70 14.35 19.07
C VAL A 82 -14.75 13.24 19.23
N ALA A 83 -15.12 12.88 20.46
CA ALA A 83 -16.14 11.86 20.70
C ALA A 83 -17.50 12.22 20.06
N ARG A 84 -17.87 13.51 20.05
CA ARG A 84 -19.14 13.98 19.47
C ARG A 84 -19.10 14.13 17.95
N GLU A 85 -18.06 14.80 17.43
CA GLU A 85 -18.00 15.26 16.04
C GLU A 85 -17.19 14.35 15.11
N LEU A 86 -16.22 13.63 15.66
CA LEU A 86 -15.25 12.79 14.95
C LEU A 86 -15.24 11.37 15.54
N SER A 87 -16.41 10.88 15.95
CA SER A 87 -16.57 9.51 16.48
C SER A 87 -16.09 8.48 15.44
N LYS A 88 -15.72 7.28 15.91
CA LYS A 88 -15.25 6.20 15.05
C LYS A 88 -16.24 5.88 13.93
N GLU A 89 -17.53 5.83 14.26
CA GLU A 89 -18.63 5.58 13.31
C GLU A 89 -18.76 6.71 12.28
N LYS A 90 -18.76 7.98 12.70
CA LYS A 90 -18.84 9.13 11.79
C LYS A 90 -17.63 9.21 10.86
N ASN A 91 -16.45 8.84 11.36
CA ASN A 91 -15.24 8.76 10.54
C ASN A 91 -15.35 7.62 9.53
N ALA A 92 -15.76 6.43 9.95
CA ALA A 92 -15.96 5.28 9.06
C ALA A 92 -16.94 5.62 7.94
N LYS A 93 -18.11 6.20 8.28
CA LYS A 93 -19.12 6.66 7.31
C LYS A 93 -18.57 7.68 6.32
N TYR A 94 -17.75 8.64 6.79
CA TYR A 94 -17.10 9.61 5.90
C TYR A 94 -16.09 8.94 4.97
N HIS A 95 -15.25 8.04 5.48
CA HIS A 95 -14.24 7.35 4.69
C HIS A 95 -14.88 6.45 3.64
N GLU A 96 -15.92 5.69 4.00
CA GLU A 96 -16.69 4.87 3.07
C GLU A 96 -17.31 5.72 1.95
N ALA A 97 -17.95 6.85 2.31
CA ALA A 97 -18.51 7.77 1.32
C ALA A 97 -17.43 8.42 0.44
N ALA A 98 -16.27 8.78 0.99
CA ALA A 98 -15.15 9.35 0.23
C ALA A 98 -14.58 8.33 -0.76
N VAL A 99 -14.45 7.07 -0.35
CA VAL A 99 -14.03 5.96 -1.21
C VAL A 99 -15.01 5.77 -2.37
N GLY A 100 -16.32 5.78 -2.08
CA GLY A 100 -17.37 5.67 -3.10
C GLY A 100 -17.46 6.84 -4.09
N ILE A 101 -16.81 7.96 -3.81
CA ILE A 101 -16.80 9.16 -4.70
C ILE A 101 -15.51 9.26 -5.49
N THR A 102 -14.41 8.79 -4.89
CA THR A 102 -13.11 8.64 -5.56
C THR A 102 -13.14 7.49 -6.57
N ARG A 103 -14.03 6.51 -6.36
CA ARG A 103 -14.30 5.42 -7.28
C ARG A 103 -15.57 5.75 -8.07
N PRO A 104 -15.51 5.93 -9.40
CA PRO A 104 -16.70 5.84 -10.24
C PRO A 104 -17.40 4.48 -10.01
N ASP A 105 -18.73 4.42 -10.13
CA ASP A 105 -19.51 3.16 -10.06
C ASP A 105 -19.10 2.13 -11.13
N ASP A 106 -18.27 2.54 -12.09
CA ASP A 106 -17.46 1.60 -12.83
C ASP A 106 -16.46 0.98 -11.86
N ARG A 107 -16.89 -0.15 -11.29
CA ARG A 107 -16.06 -1.19 -10.66
C ARG A 107 -14.77 -1.31 -11.47
N TYR A 108 -13.77 -0.53 -11.08
CA TYR A 108 -12.46 -0.53 -11.70
C TYR A 108 -12.02 -1.98 -11.66
N LYS A 109 -11.95 -2.58 -12.84
CA LYS A 109 -11.29 -3.85 -13.08
C LYS A 109 -9.82 -3.61 -12.76
N LEU A 110 -9.49 -3.55 -11.47
CA LEU A 110 -8.15 -3.27 -10.98
C LEU A 110 -7.17 -4.27 -11.57
N ASP A 111 -7.63 -5.51 -11.76
CA ASP A 111 -6.95 -6.54 -12.53
C ASP A 111 -6.63 -6.08 -13.96
N THR A 112 -7.55 -5.44 -14.68
CA THR A 112 -7.26 -4.90 -16.01
C THR A 112 -6.32 -3.70 -15.97
N GLU A 113 -6.44 -2.79 -15.00
CA GLU A 113 -5.51 -1.66 -14.86
C GLU A 113 -4.08 -2.13 -14.53
N LEU A 114 -3.95 -3.11 -13.63
CA LEU A 114 -2.67 -3.72 -13.30
C LEU A 114 -2.09 -4.47 -14.52
N ARG A 115 -2.91 -5.27 -15.23
CA ARG A 115 -2.48 -5.91 -16.49
C ARG A 115 -2.06 -4.88 -17.54
N ARG A 116 -2.79 -3.76 -17.67
CA ARG A 116 -2.47 -2.63 -18.56
C ARG A 116 -1.17 -1.93 -18.16
N ALA A 117 -0.85 -1.87 -16.87
CA ALA A 117 0.41 -1.36 -16.35
C ALA A 117 1.59 -2.35 -16.56
N GLY A 118 1.36 -3.49 -17.20
CA GLY A 118 2.36 -4.56 -17.40
C GLY A 118 2.54 -5.46 -16.18
N VAL A 119 1.67 -5.35 -15.18
CA VAL A 119 1.70 -6.20 -13.98
C VAL A 119 0.96 -7.50 -14.27
N VAL A 120 1.61 -8.63 -14.00
CA VAL A 120 0.96 -9.94 -14.08
C VAL A 120 -0.01 -10.07 -12.90
N VAL A 121 -1.30 -10.20 -13.21
CA VAL A 121 -2.36 -10.38 -12.20
C VAL A 121 -2.80 -11.83 -12.15
N ASN A 122 -2.73 -12.43 -10.97
CA ASN A 122 -3.31 -13.74 -10.69
C ASN A 122 -4.58 -13.55 -9.86
N LEU A 123 -5.73 -13.88 -10.45
CA LEU A 123 -7.01 -13.86 -9.74
C LEU A 123 -7.08 -15.10 -8.84
N VAL A 124 -7.36 -14.87 -7.56
CA VAL A 124 -7.50 -15.92 -6.56
C VAL A 124 -8.88 -15.86 -5.93
N ASN A 125 -9.42 -17.02 -5.55
CA ASN A 125 -10.69 -17.09 -4.83
C ASN A 125 -10.55 -16.41 -3.46
N SER A 126 -11.64 -15.84 -2.95
CA SER A 126 -11.71 -15.15 -1.65
C SER A 126 -11.66 -16.08 -0.43
N SER A 127 -11.05 -17.26 -0.58
CA SER A 127 -10.83 -18.21 0.51
C SER A 127 -9.57 -17.83 1.31
N SER A 128 -9.55 -18.19 2.59
CA SER A 128 -8.37 -17.99 3.46
C SER A 128 -7.10 -18.56 2.82
N GLN A 129 -6.01 -17.79 2.86
CA GLN A 129 -4.66 -18.13 2.35
C GLN A 129 -4.51 -18.42 0.85
N ALA A 130 -5.56 -18.22 0.02
CA ALA A 130 -5.45 -18.47 -1.41
C ALA A 130 -4.45 -17.54 -2.11
N ALA A 131 -4.39 -16.27 -1.69
CA ALA A 131 -3.43 -15.30 -2.18
C ALA A 131 -1.99 -15.72 -1.83
N ASP A 132 -1.75 -16.16 -0.60
CA ASP A 132 -0.41 -16.51 -0.12
C ASP A 132 0.14 -17.73 -0.86
N LYS A 133 -0.70 -18.75 -1.04
CA LYS A 133 -0.36 -19.94 -1.83
C LYS A 133 -0.03 -19.56 -3.28
N ALA A 134 -0.79 -18.66 -3.90
CA ALA A 134 -0.55 -18.21 -5.26
C ALA A 134 0.78 -17.43 -5.38
N ILE A 135 1.08 -16.54 -4.43
CA ILE A 135 2.33 -15.78 -4.39
C ILE A 135 3.54 -16.71 -4.21
N ILE A 136 3.45 -17.66 -3.27
CA ILE A 136 4.51 -18.64 -3.03
C ILE A 136 4.74 -19.53 -4.25
N ALA A 137 3.68 -20.03 -4.87
CA ALA A 137 3.76 -20.85 -6.08
C ALA A 137 4.39 -20.07 -7.24
N TYR A 138 4.00 -18.81 -7.44
CA TYR A 138 4.55 -17.94 -8.47
C TYR A 138 6.05 -17.67 -8.26
N ALA A 139 6.45 -17.32 -7.03
CA ALA A 139 7.86 -17.08 -6.69
C ALA A 139 8.75 -18.31 -6.93
N ASN A 140 8.24 -19.51 -6.67
CA ASN A 140 8.91 -20.77 -6.94
C ASN A 140 8.96 -21.08 -8.45
N ALA A 141 7.84 -20.93 -9.17
CA ALA A 141 7.75 -21.21 -10.60
C ALA A 141 8.68 -20.32 -11.45
N MET A 142 8.77 -19.02 -11.11
CA MET A 142 9.67 -18.07 -11.76
C MET A 142 11.13 -18.49 -11.68
N ARG A 143 11.51 -19.24 -10.64
CA ARG A 143 12.87 -19.74 -10.45
C ARG A 143 13.17 -21.02 -11.24
N HIS A 144 12.16 -21.85 -11.51
CA HIS A 144 12.35 -23.10 -12.25
C HIS A 144 12.45 -22.89 -13.77
N ARG A 145 12.09 -21.71 -14.29
CA ARG A 145 12.36 -21.35 -15.68
C ARG A 145 13.85 -21.05 -15.85
N LYS A 146 14.57 -21.94 -16.55
CA LYS A 146 16.02 -21.94 -16.78
C LYS A 146 16.62 -20.62 -17.31
N GLU A 147 15.82 -19.73 -17.88
CA GLU A 147 16.28 -18.48 -18.52
C GLU A 147 16.07 -17.21 -17.68
N THR A 148 15.35 -17.29 -16.55
CA THR A 148 15.04 -16.10 -15.72
C THR A 148 15.40 -16.33 -14.26
N LEU A 149 16.69 -16.32 -13.95
CA LEU A 149 17.15 -16.12 -12.57
C LEU A 149 16.95 -14.64 -12.23
N TYR A 150 16.14 -14.35 -11.21
CA TYR A 150 16.04 -13.01 -10.65
C TYR A 150 16.97 -12.88 -9.44
N ASP A 151 17.77 -11.81 -9.40
CA ASP A 151 18.68 -11.53 -8.29
C ASP A 151 17.95 -10.93 -7.08
N TRP A 152 16.84 -10.24 -7.34
CA TRP A 152 16.07 -9.48 -6.36
C TRP A 152 14.59 -9.84 -6.37
N LEU A 153 14.03 -10.06 -5.17
CA LEU A 153 12.60 -10.13 -4.92
C LEU A 153 12.16 -8.89 -4.16
N VAL A 154 11.13 -8.20 -4.67
CA VAL A 154 10.43 -7.14 -3.93
C VAL A 154 9.05 -7.67 -3.55
N LEU A 155 8.82 -7.88 -2.25
CA LEU A 155 7.56 -8.38 -1.72
C LEU A 155 6.78 -7.23 -1.07
N ILE A 156 5.56 -6.97 -1.55
CA ILE A 156 4.67 -5.96 -0.96
C ILE A 156 3.66 -6.69 -0.07
N SER A 157 3.96 -6.81 1.22
CA SER A 157 3.09 -7.49 2.20
C SER A 157 3.52 -7.19 3.64
N ASP A 158 2.55 -7.10 4.54
CA ASP A 158 2.75 -7.05 6.01
C ASP A 158 2.63 -8.44 6.67
N ASP A 159 2.28 -9.47 5.90
CA ASP A 159 1.99 -10.80 6.44
C ASP A 159 3.27 -11.54 6.86
N THR A 160 3.28 -12.08 8.07
CA THR A 160 4.37 -12.85 8.64
C THR A 160 4.56 -14.22 8.00
N ASP A 161 3.52 -14.78 7.37
CA ASP A 161 3.53 -16.13 6.82
C ASP A 161 4.50 -16.26 5.63
N PHE A 162 4.94 -15.14 5.05
CA PHE A 162 5.98 -15.12 4.03
C PHE A 162 7.41 -15.28 4.57
N GLY A 163 7.61 -15.34 5.90
CA GLY A 163 8.95 -15.47 6.50
C GLY A 163 9.75 -16.65 5.98
N ASP A 164 9.09 -17.81 5.82
CA ASP A 164 9.75 -19.02 5.33
C ASP A 164 10.07 -18.96 3.82
N LEU A 165 9.25 -18.25 3.03
CA LEU A 165 9.55 -17.97 1.63
C LEU A 165 10.84 -17.16 1.53
N VAL A 166 10.93 -16.06 2.28
CA VAL A 166 12.11 -15.19 2.29
C VAL A 166 13.36 -15.94 2.73
N LYS A 167 13.29 -16.70 3.84
CA LYS A 167 14.43 -17.49 4.32
C LYS A 167 14.91 -18.51 3.28
N ARG A 168 13.99 -19.21 2.61
CA ARG A 168 14.33 -20.18 1.56
C ARG A 168 14.98 -19.52 0.35
N LEU A 169 14.52 -18.33 -0.04
CA LEU A 169 15.08 -17.59 -1.16
C LEU A 169 16.46 -17.00 -0.83
N SER A 170 16.63 -16.48 0.39
CA SER A 170 17.89 -15.96 0.92
C SER A 170 18.99 -17.03 0.93
N ARG A 171 18.72 -18.22 1.48
CA ARG A 171 19.66 -19.37 1.47
C ARG A 171 20.12 -19.77 0.06
N LYS A 172 19.32 -19.43 -0.93
CA LYS A 172 19.56 -19.78 -2.32
C LYS A 172 20.04 -18.58 -3.16
N GLY A 173 20.55 -17.53 -2.49
CA GLY A 173 21.25 -16.40 -3.11
C GLY A 173 20.38 -15.22 -3.57
N VAL A 174 19.06 -15.25 -3.36
CA VAL A 174 18.16 -14.18 -3.80
C VAL A 174 18.07 -13.10 -2.74
N ARG A 175 18.32 -11.84 -3.12
CA ARG A 175 18.17 -10.69 -2.24
C ARG A 175 16.72 -10.27 -2.16
N THR A 176 16.22 -10.00 -0.96
CA THR A 176 14.78 -9.71 -0.77
C THR A 176 14.58 -8.35 -0.12
N ILE A 177 13.67 -7.55 -0.68
CA ILE A 177 13.17 -6.30 -0.11
C ILE A 177 11.70 -6.51 0.25
N VAL A 178 11.29 -6.15 1.45
CA VAL A 178 9.87 -6.16 1.84
C VAL A 178 9.37 -4.74 1.96
N VAL A 179 8.20 -4.48 1.38
CA VAL A 179 7.47 -3.22 1.49
C VAL A 179 6.21 -3.47 2.31
N GLY A 180 6.00 -2.71 3.38
CA GLY A 180 4.86 -2.91 4.27
C GLY A 180 4.58 -1.71 5.18
N SER A 181 3.42 -1.68 5.81
CA SER A 181 3.06 -0.67 6.81
C SER A 181 3.68 -0.95 8.18
N LYS A 182 3.93 -2.22 8.52
CA LYS A 182 4.46 -2.61 9.83
C LYS A 182 5.62 -3.60 9.69
N PRO A 183 6.77 -3.33 10.31
CA PRO A 183 7.89 -4.26 10.30
C PRO A 183 7.58 -5.44 11.22
N SER A 184 7.41 -6.64 10.66
CA SER A 184 7.36 -7.86 11.47
C SER A 184 8.79 -8.39 11.71
N ARG A 185 9.17 -8.59 12.97
CA ARG A 185 10.56 -8.95 13.35
C ARG A 185 11.10 -10.17 12.58
N ASN A 186 10.28 -11.19 12.39
CA ASN A 186 10.68 -12.45 11.73
C ASN A 186 10.88 -12.30 10.22
N LEU A 187 10.02 -11.52 9.55
CA LEU A 187 10.12 -11.26 8.12
C LEU A 187 11.28 -10.30 7.83
N VAL A 188 11.40 -9.25 8.63
CA VAL A 188 12.47 -8.26 8.49
C VAL A 188 13.83 -8.88 8.73
N ARG A 189 14.02 -9.78 9.71
CA ARG A 189 15.32 -10.44 9.93
C ARG A 189 15.83 -11.27 8.75
N ALA A 190 14.94 -11.79 7.90
CA ALA A 190 15.32 -12.63 6.76
C ALA A 190 15.53 -11.84 5.45
N THR A 191 15.12 -10.57 5.40
CA THR A 191 15.23 -9.72 4.20
C THR A 191 16.52 -8.89 4.17
N CYS A 192 16.88 -8.33 3.02
CA CYS A 192 17.99 -7.39 2.89
C CYS A 192 17.59 -5.96 3.28
N ALA A 193 16.35 -5.57 3.02
CA ALA A 193 15.81 -4.26 3.42
C ALA A 193 14.30 -4.34 3.70
N TRP A 194 13.82 -3.40 4.51
CA TRP A 194 12.41 -3.15 4.72
C TRP A 194 12.09 -1.69 4.39
N VAL A 195 11.08 -1.47 3.55
CA VAL A 195 10.66 -0.14 3.11
C VAL A 195 9.24 0.11 3.59
N PRO A 196 8.96 1.23 4.26
CA PRO A 196 7.62 1.52 4.72
C PRO A 196 6.69 1.91 3.56
N TRP A 197 5.45 1.42 3.55
CA TRP A 197 4.50 1.68 2.47
C TRP A 197 4.20 3.17 2.26
N ASN A 198 4.14 3.97 3.33
CA ASN A 198 3.90 5.41 3.26
C ASN A 198 4.94 6.15 2.41
N LEU A 199 6.18 5.66 2.36
CA LEU A 199 7.25 6.23 1.54
C LEU A 199 7.03 5.90 0.06
N VAL A 200 6.50 4.72 -0.24
CA VAL A 200 6.20 4.28 -1.61
C VAL A 200 4.96 4.98 -2.15
N GLU A 201 3.91 5.11 -1.33
CA GLU A 201 2.65 5.75 -1.70
C GLU A 201 2.81 7.21 -2.13
N THR A 202 3.73 7.93 -1.51
CA THR A 202 3.99 9.34 -1.82
C THR A 202 4.80 9.56 -3.11
N GLY A 203 5.37 8.49 -3.69
CA GLY A 203 6.18 8.55 -4.92
C GLY A 203 7.53 9.27 -4.77
N CYS A 204 7.84 9.77 -3.57
CA CYS A 204 9.06 10.52 -3.25
C CYS A 204 10.08 9.62 -2.54
N ILE A 205 10.58 8.59 -3.23
CA ILE A 205 11.62 7.73 -2.70
C ILE A 205 12.99 8.33 -3.04
N ASP A 206 13.64 8.98 -2.07
CA ASP A 206 15.02 9.44 -2.23
C ASP A 206 16.01 8.25 -2.15
N LYS A 207 17.11 8.32 -2.91
CA LYS A 207 18.20 7.33 -2.87
C LYS A 207 18.77 7.17 -1.46
N ASN A 208 18.75 8.24 -0.66
CA ASN A 208 19.23 8.22 0.71
C ASN A 208 18.29 7.43 1.63
N ALA A 209 16.98 7.61 1.50
CA ALA A 209 15.98 6.85 2.27
C ALA A 209 16.05 5.34 1.97
N ILE A 210 16.33 4.97 0.72
CA ILE A 210 16.60 3.57 0.36
C ILE A 210 17.89 3.10 1.06
N LYS A 211 18.99 3.86 0.96
CA LYS A 211 20.28 3.48 1.59
C LYS A 211 20.16 3.29 3.10
N GLU A 212 19.44 4.17 3.79
CA GLU A 212 19.18 4.08 5.23
C GLU A 212 18.49 2.74 5.60
N SER A 213 17.51 2.33 4.80
CA SER A 213 16.80 1.05 4.99
C SER A 213 17.68 -0.20 4.83
N PHE A 214 18.80 -0.09 4.10
CA PHE A 214 19.81 -1.14 3.97
C PHE A 214 20.85 -1.06 5.09
N THR A 215 21.30 0.14 5.47
CA THR A 215 22.36 0.34 6.46
C THR A 215 21.93 0.01 7.88
N ASP A 216 20.68 0.29 8.25
CA ASP A 216 20.16 -0.05 9.58
C ASP A 216 20.27 -1.56 9.86
N LYS A 217 20.19 -2.40 8.82
CA LYS A 217 20.37 -3.85 8.94
C LYS A 217 21.81 -4.31 9.06
N VAL A 218 22.68 -3.81 8.17
CA VAL A 218 24.11 -4.14 8.20
C VAL A 218 24.73 -3.71 9.53
N LEU A 219 24.27 -2.59 10.09
CA LEU A 219 24.67 -2.12 11.42
C LEU A 219 24.11 -2.99 12.53
N THR A 220 22.87 -3.48 12.46
CA THR A 220 22.34 -4.43 13.45
C THR A 220 23.05 -5.78 13.42
N GLU A 221 23.39 -6.33 12.26
CA GLU A 221 24.17 -7.56 12.13
C GLU A 221 25.56 -7.40 12.78
N LYS A 222 26.29 -6.34 12.41
CA LYS A 222 27.60 -6.02 13.03
C LYS A 222 27.50 -5.74 14.53
N LYS A 223 26.38 -5.18 14.99
CA LYS A 223 26.15 -4.92 16.42
C LYS A 223 25.88 -6.20 17.20
N GLU A 224 25.05 -7.11 16.68
CA GLU A 224 24.82 -8.44 17.28
C GLU A 224 26.13 -9.26 17.30
N GLU A 225 26.93 -9.19 16.25
CA GLU A 225 28.22 -9.89 16.14
C GLU A 225 29.28 -9.33 17.11
N LYS A 226 29.33 -7.99 17.27
CA LYS A 226 30.16 -7.35 18.31
C LYS A 226 29.69 -7.71 19.72
N ILE A 227 28.39 -7.75 19.98
CA ILE A 227 27.85 -8.16 21.28
C ILE A 227 28.21 -9.63 21.56
N LYS A 228 28.16 -10.50 20.55
CA LYS A 228 28.56 -11.91 20.68
C LYS A 228 30.05 -12.07 20.98
N GLN A 229 30.92 -11.35 20.26
CA GLN A 229 32.36 -11.33 20.53
C GLN A 229 32.68 -10.81 21.93
N ILE A 230 31.98 -9.77 22.39
CA ILE A 230 32.10 -9.25 23.75
C ILE A 230 31.66 -10.32 24.75
N LYS A 231 30.52 -10.99 24.56
CA LYS A 231 30.07 -12.08 25.45
C LYS A 231 31.07 -13.24 25.52
N GLU A 232 31.68 -13.64 24.40
CA GLU A 232 32.74 -14.68 24.35
C GLU A 232 34.01 -14.24 25.08
N ILE A 233 34.44 -12.98 24.92
CA ILE A 233 35.62 -12.43 25.61
C ILE A 233 35.39 -12.35 27.13
N TYR A 234 34.18 -11.99 27.56
CA TYR A 234 33.85 -11.81 28.98
C TYR A 234 33.23 -13.05 29.64
N GLY A 235 33.06 -14.16 28.94
CA GLY A 235 32.59 -15.44 29.50
C GLY A 235 31.18 -15.40 30.12
N VAL A 236 30.32 -14.47 29.70
CA VAL A 236 28.97 -14.31 30.25
C VAL A 236 28.01 -15.29 29.56
N GLY A 237 27.75 -16.42 30.20
CA GLY A 237 26.72 -17.38 29.79
C GLY A 237 25.31 -16.79 29.91
N ASP A 238 24.37 -17.28 29.11
CA ASP A 238 23.00 -16.76 28.98
C ASP A 238 22.09 -16.99 30.21
N GLU A 239 22.63 -17.17 31.42
CA GLU A 239 21.83 -17.48 32.62
C GLU A 239 21.38 -16.27 33.44
N ASP A 240 21.91 -15.07 33.21
CA ASP A 240 21.48 -13.90 33.98
C ASP A 240 20.30 -13.17 33.30
N GLY A 241 19.14 -13.83 33.36
CA GLY A 241 17.83 -13.18 33.20
C GLY A 241 17.59 -12.21 34.36
N ILE A 242 17.67 -10.91 34.10
CA ILE A 242 17.34 -9.88 35.08
C ILE A 242 15.84 -9.56 34.97
N LEU A 243 15.15 -9.79 36.10
CA LEU A 243 13.81 -9.37 36.50
C LEU A 243 13.47 -7.91 36.12
#